data_AF-A0A416D803-F1
#
_entry.id   AF-A0A416D803-F1
#
_cell.length_a   1.000
_cell.length_b   1.000
_cell.length_c   1.000
_cell.angle_alpha   90.00
_cell.angle_beta   90.00
_cell.angle_gamma   90.00
#
_symmetry.space_group_name_H-M   'P 1'
#
loop_
_entity.id
_entity.type
_entity.pdbx_description
1 polymer ?
#
loop_
_entity_poly.entity_id
_entity_poly.type
_entity_poly.pdbx_seq_one_letter_code
_entity_poly.pdbx_strand_id
1 'polypeptide(L)'
;MKKYSMVARAWIVTVKNPENYGYSGCPRVLCEQLRAQWLSERPSRSGVWMFCLSDDGVPHVDMVLIDKAPFRDRHIFDYVPADSTVPLTTSHDMASDVEHFVQHILDTERVLVMVH
;
A
#
# COMPACT_ATOMS: atom_id res chain seq x y z
N MET A 1 -8.78 -1.68 23.00
CA MET A 1 -9.26 -0.39 22.44
C MET A 1 -10.28 -0.69 21.35
N LYS A 2 -11.48 -0.10 21.40
CA LYS A 2 -12.45 -0.21 20.30
C LYS A 2 -11.89 0.56 19.09
N LYS A 3 -11.51 -0.13 18.01
CA LYS A 3 -11.20 0.51 16.73
C LYS A 3 -12.49 1.17 16.24
N TYR A 4 -12.58 2.49 16.33
CA TYR A 4 -13.65 3.22 15.67
C TYR A 4 -13.52 2.99 14.17
N SER A 5 -14.63 2.64 13.50
CA SER A 5 -14.64 2.51 12.04
C SER A 5 -14.28 3.85 11.44
N MET A 6 -13.10 3.93 10.81
CA MET A 6 -12.61 5.13 10.14
C MET A 6 -13.03 5.06 8.67
N VAL A 7 -13.51 6.17 8.12
CA VAL A 7 -13.78 6.29 6.69
C VAL A 7 -12.55 6.89 6.04
N ALA A 8 -11.91 6.12 5.16
CA ALA A 8 -10.64 6.44 4.55
C ALA A 8 -10.72 6.70 3.03
N ARG A 9 -9.82 7.54 2.51
CA ARG A 9 -9.61 7.80 1.06
C ARG A 9 -8.24 7.38 0.56
N ALA A 10 -7.29 7.25 1.46
CA ALA A 10 -5.94 6.79 1.16
C ALA A 10 -5.44 5.86 2.26
N TRP A 11 -4.57 4.93 1.88
CA TRP A 11 -4.00 3.92 2.75
C TRP A 11 -2.54 3.70 2.40
N ILE A 12 -1.71 3.56 3.42
CA ILE A 12 -0.44 2.86 3.30
C ILE A 12 -0.71 1.38 3.57
N VAL A 13 -0.26 0.52 2.67
CA VAL A 13 -0.48 -0.92 2.74
C VAL A 13 0.83 -1.64 2.46
N THR A 14 1.16 -2.62 3.30
CA THR A 14 2.34 -3.48 3.08
C THR A 14 1.90 -4.91 2.85
N VAL A 15 2.50 -5.54 1.85
CA VAL A 15 2.36 -6.98 1.55
C VAL A 15 3.74 -7.62 1.62
N LYS A 16 3.97 -8.43 2.65
CA LYS A 16 5.20 -9.19 2.84
C LYS A 16 5.14 -10.50 2.09
N ASN A 17 6.25 -10.90 1.47
CA ASN A 17 6.36 -12.15 0.73
C ASN A 17 5.15 -12.33 -0.22
N PRO A 18 4.96 -11.45 -1.22
CA PRO A 18 3.77 -11.45 -2.08
C PRO A 18 3.47 -12.82 -2.73
N GLU A 19 4.46 -13.69 -2.86
CA GLU A 19 4.32 -15.09 -3.23
C GLU A 19 3.34 -15.90 -2.35
N ASN A 20 3.24 -15.58 -1.06
CA ASN A 20 2.29 -16.20 -0.14
C ASN A 20 0.83 -15.89 -0.49
N TYR A 21 0.60 -14.82 -1.25
CA TYR A 21 -0.71 -14.41 -1.75
C TYR A 21 -0.94 -14.83 -3.22
N GLY A 22 -0.02 -15.61 -3.80
CA GLY A 22 -0.12 -16.13 -5.16
C GLY A 22 0.44 -15.21 -6.24
N TYR A 23 1.08 -14.09 -5.89
CA TYR A 23 1.80 -13.27 -6.85
C TYR A 23 3.14 -13.91 -7.19
N SER A 24 3.61 -13.74 -8.42
CA SER A 24 4.91 -14.30 -8.82
C SER A 24 5.54 -13.49 -9.94
N GLY A 25 6.87 -13.56 -10.03
CA GLY A 25 7.66 -12.86 -11.03
C GLY A 25 8.75 -12.00 -10.41
N CYS A 26 9.36 -11.14 -11.23
CA CYS A 26 10.35 -10.18 -10.76
C CYS A 26 9.68 -9.01 -10.02
N PRO A 27 10.43 -8.22 -9.22
CA PRO A 27 9.90 -7.09 -8.45
C PRO A 27 8.91 -6.18 -9.18
N ARG A 28 9.23 -5.81 -10.43
CA ARG A 28 8.34 -4.97 -11.25
C ARG A 28 7.02 -5.66 -11.59
N VAL A 29 7.04 -6.95 -11.94
CA VAL A 29 5.84 -7.71 -12.27
C VAL A 29 4.93 -7.83 -11.05
N LEU A 30 5.49 -8.03 -9.85
CA LEU A 30 4.74 -8.08 -8.61
C LEU A 30 4.00 -6.75 -8.34
N CYS A 31 4.69 -5.61 -8.47
CA CYS A 31 4.06 -4.29 -8.35
C CYS A 31 2.94 -4.09 -9.39
N GLU A 32 3.15 -4.46 -10.65
CA GLU A 32 2.14 -4.30 -11.70
C GLU A 32 0.92 -5.23 -11.50
N GLN A 33 1.10 -6.43 -10.95
CA GLN A 33 0.00 -7.32 -10.61
C GLN A 33 -0.89 -6.72 -9.50
N LEU A 34 -0.28 -6.23 -8.42
CA LEU A 34 -0.99 -5.54 -7.34
C LEU A 34 -1.68 -4.27 -7.82
N ARG A 35 -1.02 -3.51 -8.70
CA ARG A 35 -1.58 -2.33 -9.37
C ARG A 35 -2.80 -2.68 -10.21
N ALA A 36 -2.69 -3.69 -11.07
CA ALA A 36 -3.79 -4.14 -11.92
C ALA A 36 -5.00 -4.56 -11.07
N GLN A 37 -4.79 -5.28 -9.97
CA GLN A 37 -5.85 -5.66 -9.05
C GLN A 37 -6.56 -4.43 -8.46
N TRP A 38 -5.80 -3.48 -7.90
CA TRP A 38 -6.37 -2.27 -7.29
C TRP A 38 -7.21 -1.45 -8.27
N LEU A 39 -6.71 -1.29 -9.49
CA LEU A 39 -7.34 -0.50 -10.55
C LEU A 39 -8.51 -1.22 -11.24
N SER A 40 -8.56 -2.56 -11.21
CA SER A 40 -9.56 -3.35 -11.94
C SER A 40 -11.00 -3.05 -11.55
N GLU A 41 -11.24 -2.71 -10.28
CA GLU A 41 -12.60 -2.51 -9.78
C GLU A 41 -13.14 -1.11 -10.05
N ARG A 42 -12.27 -0.09 -10.05
CA ARG A 42 -12.66 1.32 -10.15
C ARG A 42 -11.61 2.15 -10.88
N PRO A 43 -11.94 2.71 -12.05
CA PRO A 43 -11.05 3.60 -12.79
C PRO A 43 -10.67 4.90 -12.04
N SER A 44 -11.39 5.25 -10.97
CA SER A 44 -11.10 6.43 -10.15
C SER A 44 -9.98 6.22 -9.14
N ARG A 45 -9.52 4.98 -8.95
CA ARG A 45 -8.44 4.63 -8.03
C ARG A 45 -7.08 4.98 -8.63
N SER A 46 -6.13 5.28 -7.77
CA SER A 46 -4.73 5.53 -8.11
C SER A 46 -3.83 5.06 -6.99
N GLY A 47 -2.52 5.08 -7.20
CA GLY A 47 -1.58 4.71 -6.16
C GLY A 47 -0.12 4.72 -6.61
N VAL A 48 0.74 4.29 -5.69
CA VAL A 48 2.16 4.02 -5.91
C VAL A 48 2.46 2.67 -5.29
N TRP A 49 3.29 1.87 -5.96
CA TRP A 49 3.74 0.54 -5.52
C TRP A 49 5.26 0.51 -5.51
N MET A 50 5.84 0.12 -4.40
CA MET A 50 7.29 0.04 -4.20
C MET A 50 7.63 -1.37 -3.78
N PHE A 51 8.47 -2.05 -4.55
CA PHE A 51 9.07 -3.29 -4.12
C PHE A 51 10.30 -2.97 -3.28
N CYS A 52 10.29 -3.45 -2.05
CA CYS A 52 11.27 -3.18 -1.02
C CYS A 52 11.92 -4.49 -0.54
N LEU A 53 13.16 -4.38 -0.09
CA LEU A 53 13.85 -5.43 0.65
C LEU A 53 14.32 -4.84 1.97
N SER A 54 13.83 -5.42 3.07
CA SER A 54 14.25 -5.02 4.40
C SER A 54 15.67 -5.49 4.71
N ASP A 55 16.27 -4.93 5.76
CA ASP A 55 17.64 -5.27 6.17
C ASP A 55 17.81 -6.75 6.56
N ASP A 56 16.75 -7.39 7.06
CA ASP A 56 16.71 -8.84 7.33
C ASP A 56 16.41 -9.70 6.09
N GLY A 57 16.29 -9.07 4.91
CA GLY A 57 16.15 -9.74 3.63
C GLY A 57 14.72 -10.15 3.29
N VAL A 58 13.70 -9.61 3.95
CA VAL A 58 12.30 -9.93 3.68
C VAL A 58 11.77 -9.10 2.50
N PRO A 59 11.40 -9.74 1.38
CA PRO A 59 10.80 -9.03 0.25
C PRO A 59 9.37 -8.58 0.61
N HIS A 60 9.02 -7.36 0.25
CA HIS A 60 7.67 -6.85 0.44
C HIS A 60 7.34 -5.77 -0.58
N VAL A 61 6.04 -5.46 -0.69
CA VAL A 61 5.54 -4.35 -1.48
C VAL A 61 4.84 -3.37 -0.56
N ASP A 62 5.39 -2.16 -0.47
CA ASP A 62 4.72 -1.03 0.15
C ASP A 62 3.93 -0.26 -0.90
N MET A 63 2.70 0.10 -0.54
CA MET A 63 1.74 0.69 -1.45
C MET A 63 1.09 1.91 -0.81
N VAL A 64 0.99 2.99 -1.58
CA VAL A 64 0.08 4.10 -1.28
C VAL A 64 -1.12 3.94 -2.20
N LEU A 65 -2.28 3.59 -1.64
CA LEU A 65 -3.51 3.37 -2.39
C LEU A 65 -4.47 4.53 -2.15
N ILE A 66 -5.08 5.06 -3.21
CA ILE A 66 -5.96 6.23 -3.17
C ILE A 66 -7.27 5.92 -3.91
N ASP A 67 -8.41 6.24 -3.29
CA ASP A 67 -9.73 6.22 -3.93
C ASP A 67 -10.43 7.58 -3.74
N LYS A 68 -11.01 8.11 -4.82
CA LYS A 68 -11.84 9.32 -4.77
C LYS A 68 -13.10 9.11 -3.94
N ALA A 69 -13.63 7.88 -3.93
CA ALA A 69 -14.79 7.50 -3.14
C ALA A 69 -14.32 6.92 -1.80
N PRO A 70 -14.51 7.63 -0.67
CA PRO A 70 -14.11 7.13 0.62
C PRO A 70 -14.90 5.87 1.01
N PHE A 71 -14.25 4.94 1.71
CA PHE A 71 -14.89 3.75 2.26
C PHE A 71 -14.35 3.41 3.65
N ARG A 72 -15.04 2.54 4.39
CA ARG A 72 -14.58 2.16 5.73
C ARG A 72 -13.27 1.41 5.62
N ASP A 73 -12.27 1.83 6.38
CA ASP A 73 -10.91 1.29 6.43
C ASP A 73 -10.85 -0.24 6.33
N ARG A 74 -11.70 -0.95 7.07
CA ARG A 74 -11.78 -2.42 7.06
C ARG A 74 -12.03 -3.05 5.68
N HIS A 75 -12.62 -2.33 4.73
CA HIS A 75 -12.89 -2.86 3.39
C HIS A 75 -11.65 -2.86 2.50
N ILE A 76 -10.51 -2.32 2.95
CA ILE A 76 -9.27 -2.37 2.18
C ILE A 76 -8.85 -3.83 1.88
N PHE A 77 -9.10 -4.74 2.83
CA PHE A 77 -8.79 -6.16 2.70
C PHE A 77 -9.69 -6.91 1.70
N ASP A 78 -10.81 -6.30 1.31
CA ASP A 78 -11.67 -6.86 0.26
C ASP A 78 -11.04 -6.63 -1.14
N TYR A 79 -10.09 -5.69 -1.25
CA TYR A 79 -9.53 -5.21 -2.52
C TYR A 79 -8.10 -5.64 -2.75
N VAL A 80 -7.30 -5.70 -1.70
CA VAL A 80 -5.89 -6.11 -1.77
C VAL A 80 -5.54 -6.97 -0.55
N PRO A 81 -4.64 -7.96 -0.70
CA PRO A 81 -4.04 -8.58 0.46
C PRO A 81 -3.21 -7.54 1.21
N ALA A 82 -3.08 -7.71 2.52
CA ALA A 82 -2.31 -6.80 3.36
C ALA A 82 -1.89 -7.47 4.67
N ASP A 83 -0.62 -7.34 5.02
CA ASP A 83 -0.10 -7.67 6.35
C ASP A 83 -0.26 -6.50 7.32
N SER A 84 -0.14 -5.27 6.81
CA SER A 84 -0.40 -4.04 7.57
C SER A 84 -1.10 -2.99 6.73
N THR A 85 -1.98 -2.23 7.38
CA THR A 85 -2.70 -1.11 6.77
C THR A 85 -2.75 0.07 7.72
N VAL A 86 -2.46 1.26 7.20
CA VAL A 86 -2.58 2.54 7.91
C VAL A 86 -3.47 3.46 7.07
N PRO A 87 -4.72 3.73 7.49
CA PRO A 87 -5.57 4.69 6.81
C PRO A 87 -5.03 6.11 7.03
N LEU A 88 -4.91 6.89 5.95
CA LEU A 88 -4.40 8.27 5.99
C LEU A 88 -5.50 9.31 6.22
N THR A 89 -6.63 8.91 6.81
CA THR A 89 -7.76 9.82 7.01
C THR A 89 -7.86 10.36 8.39
N THR A 90 -7.24 11.51 8.56
CA THR A 90 -7.86 12.64 9.24
C THR A 90 -7.24 13.90 8.66
N SER A 91 -8.08 14.79 8.13
CA SER A 91 -7.69 16.13 7.70
C SER A 91 -6.79 16.82 8.72
N HIS A 92 -5.50 16.96 8.40
CA HIS A 92 -4.80 18.24 8.47
C HIS A 92 -3.54 18.28 7.59
N ASP A 93 -2.91 17.15 7.27
CA ASP A 93 -1.81 17.16 6.30
C ASP A 93 -1.49 15.78 5.70
N MET A 94 -2.21 15.40 4.63
CA MET A 94 -1.88 14.19 3.85
C MET A 94 -0.46 14.25 3.29
N ALA A 95 0.10 15.45 3.05
CA ALA A 95 1.47 15.58 2.59
C ALA A 95 2.44 15.18 3.70
N SER A 96 2.20 15.58 4.95
CA SER A 96 3.00 15.15 6.11
C SER A 96 2.92 13.65 6.35
N ASP A 97 1.75 13.02 6.20
CA ASP A 97 1.62 11.57 6.35
C ASP A 97 2.41 10.81 5.27
N VAL A 98 2.32 11.29 4.02
CA VAL A 98 3.10 10.73 2.90
C VAL A 98 4.59 10.99 3.10
N GLU A 99 4.99 12.18 3.55
CA GLU A 99 6.38 12.53 3.83
C GLU A 99 6.97 11.65 4.94
N HIS A 100 6.24 11.47 6.05
CA HIS A 100 6.67 10.58 7.13
C HIS A 100 6.85 9.14 6.64
N PHE A 101 5.95 8.67 5.78
CA PHE A 101 6.04 7.35 5.18
C PHE A 101 7.23 7.22 4.22
N VAL A 102 7.44 8.22 3.35
CA VAL A 102 8.60 8.26 2.45
C VAL A 102 9.89 8.25 3.26
N GLN A 103 9.97 9.06 4.31
CA GLN A 103 11.13 9.11 5.19
C GLN A 103 11.37 7.75 5.87
N HIS A 104 10.32 7.12 6.39
CA HIS A 104 10.41 5.78 6.98
C HIS A 104 10.98 4.76 6.00
N ILE A 105 10.43 4.70 4.78
CA ILE A 105 10.92 3.79 3.74
C ILE A 105 12.38 4.06 3.40
N LEU A 106 12.76 5.33 3.23
CA LEU A 106 14.15 5.68 2.90
C LEU A 106 15.14 5.35 4.03
N ASP A 107 14.68 5.35 5.28
CA ASP A 107 15.51 5.07 6.45
C ASP A 107 15.61 3.57 6.78
N THR A 108 14.57 2.78 6.49
CA THR A 108 14.51 1.36 6.91
C THR A 108 14.59 0.37 5.77
N GLU A 109 14.35 0.78 4.53
CA GLU A 109 14.17 -0.14 3.41
C GLU A 109 15.10 0.16 2.23
N ARG A 110 15.40 -0.88 1.46
CA ARG A 110 16.00 -0.74 0.13
C ARG A 110 14.91 -0.84 -0.93
N VAL A 111 14.50 0.30 -1.48
CA VAL A 111 13.55 0.36 -2.60
C VAL A 111 14.24 -0.09 -3.89
N LEU A 112 13.78 -1.20 -4.46
CA LEU A 112 14.36 -1.77 -5.68
C LEU A 112 13.60 -1.35 -6.94
N VAL A 113 12.27 -1.21 -6.84
CA VAL A 113 11.40 -0.83 -7.96
C VAL A 113 10.27 0.04 -7.43
N MET A 114 9.89 1.07 -8.21
CA MET A 114 8.70 1.89 -7.96
C MET A 114 7.85 1.99 -9.24
N VAL A 115 6.53 1.86 -9.08
CA VAL A 115 5.52 1.93 -10.15
C VAL A 115 4.38 2.86 -9.70
N HIS A 116 3.77 3.59 -10.64
CA HIS A 116 2.64 4.50 -10.42
C HIS A 116 1.53 4.30 -11.48
#